data_AF-A0A812T869-F1
#
_entry.id   AF-A0A812T869-F1
#
_cell.length_a   1.000
_cell.length_b   1.000
_cell.length_c   1.000
_cell.angle_alpha   90.00
_cell.angle_beta   90.00
_cell.angle_gamma   90.00
#
_symmetry.space_group_name_H-M   'P 1'
#
loop_
_entity.id
_entity.type
_entity.pdbx_description
1 polymer ?
#
loop_
_entity_poly.entity_id
_entity_poly.type
_entity_poly.pdbx_seq_one_letter_code
_entity_poly.pdbx_strand_id
1 'polypeptide(L)'
;MPGVNWEKLFHELDIPIVYAREVLDKYRMMSASQEPGVDLYVQCKRKAMSQALKQLAGSARSSEIVFVSVGDSQVEAEAATDLVWCRDQGIQHRIIKLQDEPTIEDLTNQLQELQEVLPRVCGVEGDRRFELASARSELEALGAA
;
A
#
# COMPACT_ATOMS: atom_id res chain seq x y z
N MET A 1 2.16 -1.40 -23.14
CA MET A 1 1.99 -2.66 -23.91
C MET A 1 0.65 -2.66 -24.61
N PRO A 2 0.60 -2.43 -25.93
CA PRO A 2 -0.64 -2.54 -26.69
C PRO A 2 -1.16 -3.99 -26.64
N GLY A 3 -2.46 -4.19 -26.42
CA GLY A 3 -3.11 -5.50 -26.51
C GLY A 3 -3.28 -6.29 -25.20
N VAL A 4 -2.78 -5.79 -24.07
CA VAL A 4 -3.07 -6.42 -22.76
C VAL A 4 -4.45 -5.98 -22.28
N ASN A 5 -5.35 -6.94 -22.07
CA ASN A 5 -6.63 -6.70 -21.41
C ASN A 5 -6.41 -6.74 -19.88
N TRP A 6 -6.13 -5.59 -19.30
CA TRP A 6 -5.84 -5.44 -17.87
C TRP A 6 -7.01 -5.83 -16.98
N GLU A 7 -8.24 -5.47 -17.35
CA GLU A 7 -9.43 -5.84 -16.57
C GLU A 7 -9.57 -7.36 -16.44
N LYS A 8 -9.40 -8.07 -17.57
CA LYS A 8 -9.42 -9.52 -17.58
C LYS A 8 -8.29 -10.10 -16.73
N LEU A 9 -7.08 -9.58 -16.85
CA LEU A 9 -5.93 -10.06 -16.09
C LEU A 9 -6.11 -9.87 -14.58
N PHE A 10 -6.58 -8.70 -14.15
CA PHE A 10 -6.82 -8.41 -12.73
C PHE A 10 -7.93 -9.29 -12.17
N HIS A 11 -8.99 -9.54 -12.94
CA HIS A 11 -10.04 -10.47 -12.56
C HIS A 11 -9.54 -11.92 -12.48
N GLU A 12 -8.71 -12.38 -13.42
CA GLU A 12 -8.13 -13.73 -13.41
C GLU A 12 -7.19 -13.96 -12.22
N LEU A 13 -6.49 -12.92 -11.77
CA LEU A 13 -5.57 -12.96 -10.64
C LEU A 13 -6.24 -12.62 -9.30
N ASP A 14 -7.55 -12.39 -9.27
CA ASP A 14 -8.31 -11.95 -8.10
C ASP A 14 -7.71 -10.71 -7.41
N ILE A 15 -7.21 -9.77 -8.23
CA ILE A 15 -6.61 -8.51 -7.76
C ILE A 15 -7.73 -7.46 -7.63
N PRO A 16 -8.10 -7.04 -6.40
CA PRO A 16 -9.14 -6.03 -6.22
C PRO A 16 -8.61 -4.64 -6.60
N ILE A 17 -9.34 -3.97 -7.50
CA ILE A 17 -9.05 -2.58 -7.88
C ILE A 17 -10.04 -1.67 -7.16
N VAL A 18 -9.52 -0.76 -6.35
CA VAL A 18 -10.33 0.20 -5.60
C VAL A 18 -9.85 1.62 -5.90
N TYR A 19 -10.68 2.40 -6.58
CA TYR A 19 -10.38 3.80 -6.89
C TYR A 19 -10.75 4.70 -5.71
N ALA A 20 -9.75 5.32 -5.07
CA ALA A 20 -9.94 6.16 -3.88
C ALA A 20 -11.03 7.24 -4.04
N ARG A 21 -11.10 7.87 -5.21
CA ARG A 21 -12.06 8.94 -5.50
C ARG A 21 -13.51 8.47 -5.64
N GLU A 22 -13.72 7.18 -5.86
CA GLU A 22 -15.04 6.57 -6.07
C GLU A 22 -15.60 5.96 -4.79
N VAL A 23 -14.79 5.91 -3.72
CA VAL A 23 -15.13 5.21 -2.49
C VAL A 23 -16.02 6.04 -1.56
N LEU A 24 -16.00 7.37 -1.66
CA LEU A 24 -16.90 8.25 -0.93
C LEU A 24 -18.09 8.64 -1.82
N ASP A 25 -19.29 8.51 -1.27
CA ASP A 25 -20.48 9.10 -1.89
C ASP A 25 -20.40 10.64 -1.81
N LYS A 26 -21.14 11.31 -2.71
CA LYS A 26 -21.10 12.78 -2.84
C LYS A 26 -21.44 13.51 -1.53
N TYR A 27 -22.32 12.93 -0.72
CA TYR A 27 -22.73 13.53 0.55
C TYR A 27 -21.58 13.50 1.56
N ARG A 28 -20.90 12.34 1.72
CA ARG A 28 -19.73 12.21 2.59
C ARG A 28 -18.53 13.02 2.12
N MET A 29 -18.35 13.19 0.80
CA MET A 29 -17.34 14.11 0.28
C MET A 29 -17.63 15.55 0.71
N MET A 30 -18.88 16.00 0.61
CA MET A 30 -19.27 17.34 1.05
C MET A 30 -19.08 17.53 2.56
N SER A 31 -19.49 16.56 3.37
CA SER A 31 -19.28 16.62 4.82
C SER A 31 -17.79 16.69 5.20
N ALA A 32 -16.96 15.81 4.63
CA ALA A 32 -15.51 15.81 4.90
C ALA A 32 -14.83 17.11 4.42
N SER A 33 -15.28 17.69 3.30
CA SER A 33 -14.75 18.97 2.80
C SER A 33 -15.08 20.18 3.69
N GLN A 34 -16.06 20.05 4.58
CA GLN A 34 -16.48 21.11 5.49
C GLN A 34 -15.84 21.00 6.88
N GLU A 35 -15.16 19.88 7.19
CA GLU A 35 -14.50 19.68 8.46
C GLU A 35 -13.09 20.30 8.44
N PRO A 36 -12.81 21.31 9.30
CA PRO A 36 -11.50 21.94 9.33
C PRO A 36 -10.42 20.95 9.80
N GLY A 37 -9.33 20.85 9.04
CA GLY A 37 -8.21 19.96 9.32
C GLY A 37 -8.35 18.55 8.74
N VAL A 38 -9.44 18.25 8.03
CA VAL A 38 -9.62 16.95 7.36
C VAL A 38 -9.06 17.00 5.93
N ASP A 39 -8.06 16.16 5.66
CA ASP A 39 -7.62 15.90 4.28
C ASP A 39 -8.55 14.88 3.61
N LEU A 40 -9.30 15.34 2.61
CA LEU A 40 -10.23 14.52 1.86
C LEU A 40 -9.53 13.37 1.11
N TYR A 41 -8.30 13.58 0.62
CA TYR A 41 -7.55 12.56 -0.10
C TYR A 41 -7.11 11.44 0.84
N VAL A 42 -6.70 11.78 2.07
CA VAL A 42 -6.37 10.81 3.12
C VAL A 42 -7.60 9.97 3.47
N GLN A 43 -8.76 10.60 3.68
CA GLN A 43 -10.01 9.89 3.98
C GLN A 43 -10.44 8.95 2.83
N CYS A 44 -10.36 9.43 1.59
CA CYS A 44 -10.63 8.62 0.40
C CYS A 44 -9.71 7.40 0.34
N LYS A 45 -8.40 7.60 0.50
CA LYS A 45 -7.40 6.53 0.47
C LYS A 45 -7.59 5.54 1.60
N ARG A 46 -7.79 6.00 2.83
CA ARG A 46 -8.01 5.15 4.00
C ARG A 46 -9.22 4.24 3.80
N LYS A 47 -10.33 4.80 3.29
CA LYS A 47 -11.55 4.02 3.03
C LYS A 47 -11.34 3.02 1.88
N ALA A 48 -10.60 3.38 0.84
CA ALA A 48 -10.26 2.49 -0.26
C ALA A 48 -9.40 1.31 0.21
N MET A 49 -8.35 1.59 0.99
CA MET A 49 -7.50 0.56 1.61
C MET A 49 -8.33 -0.36 2.52
N SER A 50 -9.24 0.19 3.33
CA SER A 50 -10.15 -0.61 4.17
C SER A 50 -11.06 -1.53 3.34
N GLN A 51 -11.59 -1.06 2.20
CA GLN A 51 -12.40 -1.88 1.30
C GLN A 51 -11.57 -3.00 0.65
N ALA A 52 -10.38 -2.68 0.13
CA ALA A 52 -9.47 -3.67 -0.44
C ALA A 52 -9.10 -4.74 0.59
N LEU A 53 -8.77 -4.33 1.82
CA LEU A 53 -8.48 -5.26 2.90
C LEU A 53 -9.69 -6.11 3.31
N LYS A 54 -10.93 -5.63 3.20
CA LYS A 54 -12.12 -6.46 3.47
C LYS A 54 -12.33 -7.50 2.39
N GLN A 55 -12.06 -7.16 1.12
CA GLN A 55 -12.14 -8.10 0.00
C GLN A 55 -11.07 -9.20 0.15
N LEU A 56 -9.84 -8.82 0.55
CA LEU A 56 -8.73 -9.76 0.76
C LEU A 56 -8.83 -10.55 2.08
N ALA A 57 -9.24 -9.93 3.19
CA ALA A 57 -9.37 -10.63 4.48
C ALA A 57 -10.63 -11.51 4.55
N GLY A 58 -11.63 -11.28 3.69
CA GLY A 58 -12.77 -12.18 3.54
C GLY A 58 -12.38 -13.60 3.12
N SER A 59 -11.21 -13.77 2.50
CA SER A 59 -10.64 -15.08 2.11
C SER A 59 -9.58 -15.61 3.10
N ALA A 60 -8.94 -14.74 3.89
CA ALA A 60 -7.88 -15.11 4.82
C ALA A 60 -8.28 -14.96 6.30
N ARG A 61 -8.43 -16.09 7.02
CA ARG A 61 -8.58 -16.14 8.50
C ARG A 61 -7.28 -15.80 9.26
N SER A 62 -6.36 -15.03 8.66
CA SER A 62 -5.08 -14.69 9.30
C SER A 62 -5.28 -13.59 10.33
N SER A 63 -4.72 -13.78 11.52
CA SER A 63 -4.66 -12.79 12.60
C SER A 63 -3.66 -11.67 12.31
N GLU A 64 -2.78 -11.82 11.32
CA GLU A 64 -1.77 -10.84 10.97
C GLU A 64 -1.76 -10.57 9.46
N ILE A 65 -1.88 -9.30 9.10
CA ILE A 65 -1.84 -8.79 7.72
C ILE A 65 -0.73 -7.75 7.64
N VAL A 66 0.20 -7.98 6.73
CA VAL A 66 1.19 -6.97 6.36
C VAL A 66 0.69 -6.22 5.13
N PHE A 67 0.54 -4.91 5.27
CA PHE A 67 0.23 -4.01 4.16
C PHE A 67 1.51 -3.32 3.70
N VAL A 68 1.89 -3.50 2.43
CA VAL A 68 3.06 -2.85 1.84
C VAL A 68 2.61 -1.83 0.80
N SER A 69 2.92 -0.56 1.00
CA SER A 69 2.75 0.49 0.01
C SER A 69 4.08 0.77 -0.69
N VAL A 70 4.05 0.85 -2.03
CA VAL A 70 5.23 1.16 -2.84
C VAL A 70 5.10 2.57 -3.38
N GLY A 71 6.09 3.42 -3.09
CA GLY A 71 6.08 4.84 -3.41
C GLY A 71 6.32 5.72 -2.18
N ASP A 72 6.09 7.02 -2.35
CA ASP A 72 6.43 8.05 -1.37
C ASP A 72 5.27 9.00 -1.05
N SER A 73 4.05 8.64 -1.45
CA SER A 73 2.87 9.47 -1.24
C SER A 73 2.59 9.65 0.26
N GLN A 74 2.74 10.89 0.73
CA GLN A 74 2.41 11.26 2.11
C GLN A 74 0.94 10.95 2.45
N VAL A 75 0.03 11.21 1.52
CA VAL A 75 -1.41 10.91 1.67
C VAL A 75 -1.63 9.41 1.92
N GLU A 76 -0.89 8.54 1.24
CA GLU A 76 -1.00 7.09 1.43
C GLU A 76 -0.40 6.65 2.75
N ALA A 77 0.73 7.23 3.15
CA ALA A 77 1.35 6.95 4.44
C ALA A 77 0.43 7.34 5.61
N GLU A 78 -0.16 8.53 5.57
CA GLU A 78 -1.11 9.00 6.58
C GLU A 78 -2.39 8.14 6.58
N ALA A 79 -2.94 7.83 5.42
CA ALA A 79 -4.13 6.98 5.30
C ALA A 79 -3.89 5.56 5.84
N ALA A 80 -2.71 4.99 5.61
CA ALA A 80 -2.34 3.66 6.09
C ALA A 80 -2.10 3.67 7.60
N THR A 81 -1.44 4.71 8.14
CA THR A 81 -1.24 4.90 9.58
C THR A 81 -2.58 4.99 10.30
N ASP A 82 -3.51 5.81 9.78
CA ASP A 82 -4.87 5.91 10.32
C ASP A 82 -5.62 4.57 10.25
N LEU A 83 -5.41 3.79 9.19
CA LEU A 83 -6.05 2.50 9.01
C LEU A 83 -5.55 1.46 10.03
N VAL A 84 -4.23 1.44 10.29
CA VAL A 84 -3.60 0.60 11.31
C VAL A 84 -4.12 0.99 12.70
N TRP A 85 -4.17 2.29 13.03
CA TRP A 85 -4.72 2.75 14.30
C TRP A 85 -6.21 2.44 14.50
N CYS A 86 -7.03 2.52 13.44
CA CYS A 86 -8.47 2.28 13.55
C CYS A 86 -8.86 0.79 13.67
N ARG A 87 -7.97 -0.14 13.31
CA ARG A 87 -8.25 -1.57 13.40
C ARG A 87 -7.58 -2.14 14.66
N ASP A 88 -8.41 -2.66 15.57
CA ASP A 88 -7.95 -3.42 16.72
C ASP A 88 -7.22 -4.69 16.27
N GLN A 89 -5.89 -4.57 16.20
CA GLN A 89 -4.87 -5.62 16.19
C GLN A 89 -4.64 -6.38 14.87
N GLY A 90 -3.35 -6.60 14.57
CA GLY A 90 -2.87 -7.52 13.54
C GLY A 90 -2.46 -6.89 12.20
N ILE A 91 -2.56 -5.57 12.01
CA ILE A 91 -2.11 -4.94 10.76
C ILE A 91 -0.81 -4.19 11.00
N GLN A 92 0.19 -4.50 10.17
CA GLN A 92 1.44 -3.76 10.10
C GLN A 92 1.55 -3.09 8.74
N HIS A 93 2.06 -1.88 8.70
CA HIS A 93 2.24 -1.10 7.48
C HIS A 93 3.72 -0.89 7.17
N ARG A 94 4.11 -1.15 5.92
CA ARG A 94 5.45 -0.92 5.43
C ARG A 94 5.43 -0.08 4.17
N ILE A 95 6.38 0.84 4.07
CA ILE A 95 6.54 1.71 2.91
C ILE A 95 7.87 1.34 2.25
N ILE A 96 7.85 1.07 0.95
CA ILE A 96 9.07 0.94 0.15
C ILE A 96 9.09 2.08 -0.86
N LYS A 97 10.04 3.01 -0.69
CA LYS A 97 10.25 4.09 -1.65
C LYS A 97 11.17 3.62 -2.77
N LEU A 98 10.73 3.87 -4.01
CA LEU A 98 11.54 3.72 -5.22
C LEU A 98 12.31 5.01 -5.48
N GLN A 99 13.35 4.92 -6.30
CA GLN A 99 14.11 6.09 -6.75
C GLN A 99 13.18 7.12 -7.41
N ASP A 100 13.45 8.40 -7.14
CA ASP A 100 12.73 9.51 -7.77
C ASP A 100 13.13 9.63 -9.25
N GLU A 101 12.13 9.85 -10.11
CA GLU A 101 12.28 10.04 -11.56
C GLU A 101 13.15 8.98 -12.27
N PRO A 102 12.82 7.67 -12.15
CA PRO A 102 13.64 6.61 -12.73
C PRO A 102 13.48 6.58 -14.26
N THR A 103 14.54 6.20 -14.97
CA THR A 103 14.39 5.77 -16.37
C THR A 103 13.60 4.45 -16.43
N ILE A 104 13.15 4.05 -17.62
CA ILE A 104 12.45 2.76 -17.79
C ILE A 104 13.35 1.58 -17.38
N GLU A 105 14.64 1.67 -17.70
CA GLU A 105 15.63 0.66 -17.32
C GLU A 105 15.81 0.63 -15.80
N ASP A 106 15.97 1.79 -15.16
CA ASP A 106 16.08 1.90 -13.70
C ASP A 106 14.85 1.35 -13.00
N LEU A 107 13.65 1.68 -13.48
CA LEU A 107 12.41 1.19 -12.91
C LEU A 107 12.28 -0.33 -13.08
N THR A 108 12.70 -0.87 -14.22
CA THR A 108 12.69 -2.33 -14.46
C THR A 108 13.61 -3.04 -13.48
N ASN A 109 14.82 -2.53 -13.29
CA ASN A 109 15.79 -3.07 -12.33
C ASN A 109 15.27 -2.97 -10.89
N GLN A 110 14.67 -1.83 -10.53
CA GLN A 110 14.07 -1.64 -9.20
C GLN A 110 12.89 -2.57 -8.95
N LEU A 111 12.03 -2.83 -9.95
CA LEU A 111 10.92 -3.76 -9.79
C LEU A 111 11.40 -5.22 -9.63
N GLN A 112 12.49 -5.59 -10.29
CA GLN A 112 13.13 -6.90 -10.07
C GLN A 112 13.72 -6.99 -8.66
N GLU A 113 14.43 -5.97 -8.21
CA GLU A 113 14.96 -5.92 -6.84
C GLU A 113 13.84 -5.94 -5.79
N LEU A 114 12.76 -5.20 -6.03
CA LEU A 114 11.58 -5.19 -5.18
C LEU A 114 11.01 -6.60 -4.99
N GLN A 115 10.91 -7.39 -6.07
CA GLN A 115 10.44 -8.78 -5.98
C GLN A 115 11.32 -9.64 -5.06
N GLU A 116 12.63 -9.42 -5.06
CA GLU A 116 13.57 -10.15 -4.21
C GLU A 116 13.47 -9.72 -2.74
N VAL A 117 13.28 -8.44 -2.45
CA VAL A 117 13.26 -7.92 -1.07
C VAL A 117 11.88 -8.02 -0.39
N LEU A 118 10.79 -8.05 -1.16
CA LEU A 118 9.42 -8.05 -0.64
C LEU A 118 9.16 -9.12 0.44
N PRO A 119 9.56 -10.40 0.27
CA PRO A 119 9.35 -11.42 1.30
C PRO A 119 10.05 -11.09 2.62
N ARG A 120 11.25 -10.51 2.55
CA ARG A 120 12.03 -10.11 3.74
C ARG A 120 11.42 -8.89 4.42
N VAL A 121 11.02 -7.88 3.64
CA VAL A 121 10.25 -6.75 4.15
C VAL A 121 8.99 -7.25 4.84
N CYS A 122 8.31 -8.26 4.27
CA CYS A 122 7.13 -8.91 4.85
C CYS A 122 7.39 -9.60 6.21
N GLY A 123 8.62 -10.02 6.50
CA GLY A 123 8.99 -10.69 7.75
C GLY A 123 9.46 -9.77 8.90
N VAL A 124 9.69 -8.48 8.64
CA VAL A 124 10.20 -7.54 9.67
C VAL A 124 9.08 -7.05 10.57
N GLU A 125 9.23 -7.14 11.89
CA GLU A 125 8.22 -6.61 12.80
C GLU A 125 8.14 -5.08 12.83
N GLY A 126 6.90 -4.61 12.97
CA GLY A 126 6.56 -3.20 13.18
C GLY A 126 6.41 -2.40 11.89
N ASP A 127 5.94 -1.16 12.07
CA ASP A 127 5.74 -0.21 10.98
C ASP A 127 7.07 0.42 10.59
N ARG A 128 7.44 0.32 9.31
CA ARG A 128 8.75 0.76 8.82
C ARG A 128 8.70 1.30 7.40
N ARG A 129 9.65 2.19 7.12
CA ARG A 129 9.93 2.72 5.79
C ARG A 129 11.31 2.26 5.34
N PHE A 130 11.39 1.81 4.10
CA PHE A 130 12.61 1.39 3.43
C PHE A 130 12.81 2.22 2.18
N GLU A 131 14.05 2.60 1.91
CA GLU A 131 14.46 3.07 0.58
C GLU A 131 14.97 1.84 -0.17
N LEU A 132 14.44 1.55 -1.37
CA LEU A 132 14.76 0.30 -2.06
C LEU A 132 16.28 0.13 -2.26
N ALA A 133 16.98 1.22 -2.58
CA ALA A 133 18.43 1.25 -2.80
C ALA A 133 19.26 0.81 -1.58
N SER A 134 18.73 0.96 -0.35
CA SER A 134 19.39 0.54 0.89
C SER A 134 18.66 -0.60 1.61
N ALA A 135 17.50 -1.03 1.10
CA ALA A 135 16.63 -2.00 1.76
C ALA A 135 17.36 -3.30 2.11
N ARG A 136 18.23 -3.81 1.25
CA ARG A 136 19.01 -5.03 1.54
C ARG A 136 19.88 -4.87 2.78
N SER A 137 20.69 -3.82 2.83
CA SER A 137 21.58 -3.54 3.94
C SER A 137 20.80 -3.27 5.24
N GLU A 138 19.68 -2.57 5.14
CA GLU A 138 18.79 -2.32 6.28
C GLU A 138 18.17 -3.63 6.81
N LEU A 139 17.73 -4.52 5.93
CA LEU A 139 17.16 -5.82 6.30
C LEU A 139 18.22 -6.74 6.93
N GLU A 140 19.44 -6.75 6.40
CA GLU A 140 20.57 -7.48 6.99
C GLU A 140 20.90 -6.97 8.39
N ALA A 141 20.90 -5.65 8.60
CA ALA A 141 21.11 -5.06 9.92
C ALA A 141 20.01 -5.43 10.94
N LEU A 142 18.80 -5.73 10.45
CA LEU A 142 17.67 -6.18 11.26
C LEU A 142 17.67 -7.70 11.50
N GLY A 143 18.66 -8.43 10.97
CA GLY A 143 18.74 -9.88 11.10
C GLY A 143 17.70 -10.63 10.25
N ALA A 144 17.07 -9.97 9.28
CA ALA A 144 16.17 -10.58 8.31
C ALA A 144 16.99 -11.16 7.15
N ALA A 145 17.56 -12.36 7.36
CA ALA A 145 18.33 -13.10 6.36
C ALA A 145 17.44 -13.71 5.25
#